data_AF-A0A832CRE2-F1
#
_entry.id   AF-A0A832CRE2-F1
#
_cell.length_a   1.000
_cell.length_b   1.000
_cell.length_c   1.000
_cell.angle_alpha   90.00
_cell.angle_beta   90.00
_cell.angle_gamma   90.00
#
_symmetry.space_group_name_H-M   'P 1'
#
loop_
_entity.id
_entity.type
_entity.pdbx_description
1 polymer ?
#
loop_
_entity_poly.entity_id
_entity_poly.type
_entity_poly.pdbx_seq_one_letter_code
_entity_poly.pdbx_strand_id
1 'polypeptide(L)'
;MPEDLDLVAAMHPSSRPAEPDDPWQLHACELPGRPEVMLRMIVEEYARLGFDAQQLLALARHPFYAGLHGLWRYFGEERLEAEVRRILSRTGVMRVRDVQAPPCPAVVQIRLPQP
;
A
#
# COMPACT_ATOMS: atom_id res chain seq x y z
N MET A 1 -42.59 24.31 3.89
CA MET A 1 -42.77 22.98 4.49
C MET A 1 -41.41 22.58 5.06
N PRO A 2 -41.20 22.53 6.38
CA PRO A 2 -39.96 21.97 6.90
C PRO A 2 -40.08 20.44 6.80
N GLU A 3 -39.17 19.83 6.06
CA GLU A 3 -39.07 18.38 5.97
C GLU A 3 -38.44 17.88 7.27
N ASP A 4 -39.15 17.00 7.95
CA ASP A 4 -38.69 16.29 9.13
C ASP A 4 -37.44 15.47 8.76
N LEU A 5 -36.27 15.96 9.18
CA LEU A 5 -35.04 15.17 9.20
C LEU A 5 -35.19 14.14 10.30
N ASP A 6 -35.80 13.01 9.93
CA ASP A 6 -35.84 11.79 10.72
C ASP A 6 -34.39 11.36 10.96
N LEU A 7 -33.83 11.80 12.09
CA LEU A 7 -32.53 11.36 12.61
C LEU A 7 -32.71 9.92 13.09
N VAL A 8 -32.89 8.99 12.13
CA VAL A 8 -32.65 7.58 12.35
C VAL A 8 -31.27 7.49 12.99
N ALA A 9 -31.20 6.91 14.18
CA ALA A 9 -29.94 6.71 14.90
C ALA A 9 -28.94 6.04 13.95
N ALA A 10 -28.08 6.86 13.33
CA ALA A 10 -27.27 6.43 12.21
C ALA A 10 -26.24 5.46 12.78
N MET A 11 -26.43 4.18 12.47
CA MET A 11 -25.42 3.16 12.72
C MET A 11 -24.09 3.66 12.16
N HIS A 12 -23.05 3.64 12.99
CA HIS A 12 -21.75 4.17 12.60
C HIS A 12 -21.30 3.48 11.29
N PRO A 13 -20.81 4.22 10.27
CA PRO A 13 -20.51 3.66 8.96
C PRO A 13 -19.54 2.47 8.96
N SER A 14 -18.68 2.34 9.98
CA SER A 14 -17.78 1.19 10.12
C SER A 14 -18.46 -0.08 10.64
N SER A 15 -19.67 0.04 11.21
CA SER A 15 -20.41 -1.05 11.85
C SER A 15 -21.51 -1.62 10.97
N ARG A 16 -21.78 -0.98 9.82
CA ARG A 16 -22.71 -1.49 8.80
C ARG A 16 -21.97 -2.44 7.84
N PRO A 17 -22.61 -3.50 7.33
CA PRO A 17 -22.01 -4.33 6.29
C PRO A 17 -21.73 -3.51 5.03
N ALA A 18 -20.65 -3.84 4.32
CA ALA A 18 -20.30 -3.17 3.06
C ALA A 18 -21.38 -3.46 2.00
N GLU A 19 -21.99 -2.41 1.47
CA GLU A 19 -22.97 -2.49 0.40
C GLU A 19 -22.25 -2.49 -0.96
N PRO A 20 -22.76 -3.18 -2.00
CA PRO A 20 -22.11 -3.27 -3.31
C PRO A 20 -21.75 -1.91 -3.95
N ASP A 21 -22.54 -0.89 -3.66
CA ASP A 21 -22.36 0.47 -4.20
C ASP A 21 -21.60 1.39 -3.23
N ASP A 22 -20.99 0.86 -2.16
CA ASP A 22 -20.23 1.68 -1.22
C ASP A 22 -19.02 2.30 -1.96
N PRO A 23 -18.92 3.64 -2.02
CA PRO A 23 -17.92 4.35 -2.82
C PRO A 23 -16.48 4.08 -2.35
N TRP A 24 -16.31 3.49 -1.17
CA TRP A 24 -15.01 3.13 -0.60
C TRP A 24 -14.59 1.67 -0.86
N GLN A 25 -15.34 0.90 -1.65
CA GLN A 25 -14.88 -0.41 -2.09
C GLN A 25 -13.70 -0.28 -3.06
N LEU A 26 -12.56 -0.85 -2.66
CA LEU A 26 -11.39 -0.96 -3.51
C LEU A 26 -11.56 -2.13 -4.48
N HIS A 27 -11.91 -1.82 -5.73
CA HIS A 27 -11.93 -2.78 -6.82
C HIS A 27 -10.64 -2.70 -7.62
N ALA A 28 -9.86 -3.79 -7.63
CA ALA A 28 -8.77 -3.96 -8.58
C ALA A 28 -9.31 -4.54 -9.89
N CYS A 29 -8.97 -3.92 -11.02
CA CYS A 29 -9.25 -4.46 -12.35
C CYS A 29 -7.94 -4.67 -13.13
N GLU A 30 -7.94 -5.66 -14.01
CA GLU A 30 -6.82 -5.90 -14.92
C GLU A 30 -6.93 -4.96 -16.13
N LEU A 31 -5.83 -4.30 -16.47
CA LEU A 31 -5.73 -3.45 -17.65
C LEU A 31 -4.71 -4.05 -18.63
N PRO A 32 -4.93 -3.94 -19.95
CA PRO A 32 -3.92 -4.32 -20.94
C PRO A 32 -2.61 -3.56 -20.69
N GLY A 33 -1.50 -4.29 -20.64
CA GLY A 33 -0.22 -3.68 -20.26
C GLY A 33 0.95 -4.62 -20.46
N ARG A 34 2.09 -4.25 -19.86
CA ARG A 34 3.33 -5.03 -19.89
C ARG A 34 3.63 -5.60 -18.51
N PRO A 35 3.29 -6.87 -18.24
CA PRO A 35 3.47 -7.51 -16.93
C PRO A 35 4.89 -7.42 -16.39
N GLU A 36 5.90 -7.48 -17.26
CA GLU A 36 7.31 -7.38 -16.86
C GLU A 36 7.66 -6.00 -16.31
N VAL A 37 7.06 -4.95 -16.86
CA VAL A 37 7.26 -3.56 -16.39
C VAL A 37 6.59 -3.38 -15.04
N MET A 38 5.36 -3.89 -14.89
CA MET A 38 4.62 -3.86 -13.63
C MET A 38 5.37 -4.61 -12.52
N LEU A 39 5.83 -5.84 -12.81
CA LEU A 39 6.63 -6.63 -11.87
C LEU A 39 7.88 -5.88 -11.44
N ARG A 40 8.62 -5.30 -12.40
CA ARG A 40 9.82 -4.51 -12.09
C ARG A 40 9.50 -3.35 -11.14
N MET A 41 8.47 -2.56 -11.43
CA MET A 41 8.09 -1.41 -10.61
C MET A 41 7.74 -1.82 -9.18
N ILE A 42 6.91 -2.86 -9.02
CA ILE A 42 6.50 -3.32 -7.70
C ILE A 42 7.70 -3.86 -6.91
N VAL A 43 8.53 -4.71 -7.53
CA VAL A 43 9.72 -5.24 -6.84
C VAL A 43 10.68 -4.12 -6.45
N GLU A 44 10.90 -3.13 -7.32
CA GLU A 44 11.76 -1.98 -7.01
C GLU A 44 11.23 -1.13 -5.85
N GLU A 45 9.92 -0.93 -5.77
CA GLU A 45 9.27 -0.18 -4.68
C GLU A 45 9.43 -0.90 -3.34
N TYR A 46 9.09 -2.18 -3.28
CA TYR A 46 9.20 -2.98 -2.06
C TYR A 46 10.66 -3.20 -1.62
N ALA A 47 11.58 -3.35 -2.56
CA ALA A 47 13.01 -3.42 -2.25
C ALA A 47 13.51 -2.16 -1.53
N ARG A 48 13.01 -0.98 -1.93
CA ARG A 48 13.35 0.29 -1.24
C ARG A 48 12.77 0.37 0.17
N LEU A 49 11.69 -0.35 0.43
CA LEU A 49 11.11 -0.54 1.77
C LEU A 49 11.82 -1.65 2.57
N GLY A 50 12.80 -2.33 2.00
CA GLY A 50 13.61 -3.36 2.66
C GLY A 50 13.06 -4.77 2.56
N PHE A 51 12.10 -5.03 1.67
CA PHE A 51 11.57 -6.38 1.47
C PHE A 51 12.54 -7.26 0.70
N ASP A 52 12.60 -8.54 1.07
CA ASP A 52 13.36 -9.57 0.38
C ASP A 52 12.52 -10.39 -0.62
N ALA A 53 13.18 -11.32 -1.32
CA ALA A 53 12.54 -12.18 -2.30
C ALA A 53 11.47 -13.10 -1.68
N GLN A 54 11.70 -13.65 -0.48
CA GLN A 54 10.76 -14.57 0.14
C GLN A 54 9.48 -13.85 0.57
N GLN A 55 9.62 -12.65 1.12
CA GLN A 55 8.50 -11.79 1.49
C GLN A 55 7.68 -11.41 0.25
N LEU A 56 8.33 -10.98 -0.84
CA LEU A 56 7.66 -10.66 -2.09
C LEU A 56 6.89 -11.85 -2.68
N LEU A 57 7.49 -13.05 -2.69
CA LEU A 57 6.82 -14.26 -3.17
C LEU A 57 5.64 -14.65 -2.27
N ALA A 58 5.75 -14.46 -0.96
CA ALA A 58 4.64 -14.70 -0.03
C ALA A 58 3.45 -13.77 -0.32
N LEU A 59 3.71 -12.48 -0.58
CA LEU A 59 2.66 -11.53 -1.00
C LEU A 59 2.01 -11.96 -2.32
N ALA A 60 2.81 -12.46 -3.27
CA ALA A 60 2.32 -12.84 -4.59
C ALA A 60 1.36 -14.04 -4.53
N ARG A 61 1.52 -14.93 -3.55
CA ARG A 61 0.60 -16.06 -3.36
C ARG A 61 -0.72 -15.66 -2.70
N HIS A 62 -0.80 -14.48 -2.11
CA HIS A 62 -1.97 -14.06 -1.36
C HIS A 62 -2.97 -13.27 -2.24
N PRO A 63 -4.23 -13.73 -2.42
CA PRO A 63 -5.19 -13.13 -3.34
C PRO A 63 -5.54 -11.66 -3.07
N PHE A 64 -5.43 -11.22 -1.82
CA PHE A 64 -5.62 -9.81 -1.44
C PHE A 64 -4.66 -8.85 -2.18
N TYR A 65 -3.45 -9.32 -2.53
CA TYR A 65 -2.49 -8.53 -3.31
C TYR A 65 -2.73 -8.73 -4.80
N ALA A 66 -3.91 -8.33 -5.28
CA ALA A 66 -4.43 -8.64 -6.62
C ALA A 66 -3.42 -8.41 -7.75
N GLY A 67 -2.66 -7.30 -7.72
CA GLY A 67 -1.64 -7.02 -8.73
C GLY A 67 -0.49 -8.04 -8.72
N LEU A 68 0.11 -8.30 -7.56
CA LEU A 68 1.22 -9.24 -7.43
C LEU A 68 0.75 -10.69 -7.63
N HIS A 69 -0.47 -11.00 -7.18
CA HIS A 69 -1.12 -12.28 -7.38
C HIS A 69 -1.47 -12.56 -8.84
N GLY A 70 -1.96 -11.54 -9.58
CA GLY A 70 -2.15 -11.63 -11.02
C GLY A 70 -0.84 -11.91 -11.75
N LEU A 71 0.25 -11.24 -11.36
CA LEU A 71 1.58 -11.51 -11.92
C LEU A 71 2.09 -12.92 -11.61
N TRP A 72 1.85 -13.43 -10.40
CA TRP A 72 2.16 -14.82 -10.05
C TRP A 72 1.40 -15.82 -10.93
N ARG A 73 0.10 -15.59 -11.16
CA ARG A 73 -0.71 -16.42 -12.07
C ARG A 73 -0.26 -16.32 -13.52
N TYR A 74 0.19 -15.14 -13.96
CA TYR A 74 0.66 -14.89 -15.31
C TYR A 74 2.03 -15.52 -15.60
N PHE A 75 3.00 -15.34 -14.70
CA PHE A 75 4.37 -15.83 -14.89
C PHE A 75 4.56 -17.29 -14.46
N GLY A 76 3.80 -17.74 -13.46
CA GLY A 76 4.07 -18.98 -12.73
C GLY A 76 5.17 -18.80 -11.67
N GLU A 77 5.23 -19.75 -10.74
CA GLU A 77 6.09 -19.71 -9.55
C GLU A 77 7.58 -19.52 -9.89
N GLU A 78 8.15 -20.43 -10.68
CA GLU A 78 9.60 -20.45 -10.96
C GLU A 78 10.07 -19.20 -11.72
N ARG A 79 9.29 -18.76 -12.72
CA ARG A 79 9.63 -17.58 -13.51
C ARG A 79 9.50 -16.31 -12.67
N LEU A 80 8.47 -16.21 -11.83
CA LEU A 80 8.30 -15.07 -10.93
C LEU A 80 9.49 -14.97 -9.96
N GLU A 81 9.88 -16.09 -9.34
CA GLU A 81 11.02 -16.13 -8.43
C GLU A 81 12.32 -15.69 -9.11
N ALA A 82 12.59 -16.21 -10.32
CA ALA A 82 13.78 -15.83 -11.08
C ALA A 82 13.80 -14.32 -11.39
N GLU A 83 12.67 -13.74 -11.82
CA GLU A 83 12.56 -12.32 -12.11
C GLU A 83 12.70 -11.45 -10.86
N VAL A 84 12.05 -11.81 -9.76
CA VAL A 84 12.16 -11.10 -8.47
C VAL A 84 13.62 -11.05 -8.02
N ARG A 85 14.31 -12.20 -8.00
CA ARG A 85 15.73 -12.26 -7.62
C ARG A 85 16.60 -11.43 -8.56
N ARG A 86 16.34 -11.49 -9.88
CA ARG A 86 17.07 -10.71 -10.88
C ARG A 86 16.91 -9.21 -10.66
N ILE A 87 15.69 -8.73 -10.39
CA ILE A 87 15.43 -7.31 -10.13
C ILE A 87 16.08 -6.90 -8.81
N LEU A 88 15.88 -7.65 -7.73
CA LEU A 88 16.48 -7.36 -6.41
C LEU A 88 18.00 -7.26 -6.46
N SER A 89 18.68 -8.10 -7.25
CA SER A 89 20.14 -8.05 -7.40
C SER A 89 20.66 -6.73 -7.98
N ARG A 90 19.78 -5.94 -8.61
CA ARG A 90 20.09 -4.66 -9.25
C ARG A 90 19.48 -3.46 -8.54
N THR A 91 18.70 -3.70 -7.48
CA THR A 91 17.99 -2.65 -6.76
C THR A 91 18.65 -2.40 -5.41
N GLY A 92 19.05 -1.15 -5.16
CA GLY A 92 19.55 -0.75 -3.86
C GLY A 92 18.45 -0.64 -2.82
N VAL A 93 18.77 -0.97 -1.57
CA VAL A 93 17.88 -0.74 -0.43
C VAL A 93 18.09 0.68 0.10
N MET A 94 17.01 1.42 0.33
CA MET A 94 17.11 2.74 0.95
C MET A 94 17.42 2.58 2.43
N ARG A 95 18.51 3.21 2.88
CA ARG A 95 18.87 3.28 4.30
C ARG A 95 18.75 4.71 4.77
N VAL A 96 17.94 4.89 5.81
CA VAL A 96 17.74 6.18 6.45
C VAL A 96 18.42 6.17 7.80
N ARG A 97 19.19 7.21 8.09
CA ARG A 97 19.72 7.48 9.42
C ARG A 97 19.03 8.73 9.93
N ASP A 98 18.29 8.60 11.02
CA ASP A 98 17.77 9.76 11.74
C ASP A 98 18.92 10.37 12.56
N VAL A 99 19.05 11.69 12.47
CA VAL A 99 20.00 12.47 13.27
C VAL A 99 19.22 13.61 13.87
N GLN A 100 18.99 13.50 15.18
CA GLN A 100 18.42 14.60 15.94
C GLN A 100 19.48 15.69 16.11
N ALA A 101 19.28 16.83 15.45
CA ALA A 101 20.07 18.02 15.73
C ALA A 101 19.79 18.50 17.17
N PRO A 102 20.78 19.03 17.89
CA PRO A 102 20.51 19.67 19.17
C PRO A 102 19.46 20.79 19.00
N PRO A 103 18.58 21.00 19.98
CA PRO A 103 17.55 22.02 19.89
C PRO A 103 18.19 23.37 19.59
N CYS A 104 17.73 24.02 18.52
CA CYS A 104 18.19 25.37 18.19
C CYS A 104 17.69 26.33 19.30
N PRO A 105 18.57 27.06 19.99
CA PRO A 105 18.17 27.96 21.07
C PRO A 105 17.25 29.11 20.62
N ALA A 106 17.08 29.30 19.30
CA ALA A 106 16.19 30.31 18.72
C ALA A 106 14.74 29.83 18.52
N VAL A 107 14.40 28.57 18.83
CA VAL A 107 13.02 28.07 18.69
C VAL A 107 12.23 28.44 19.94
N VAL A 108 11.41 29.49 19.83
CA VAL A 108 10.45 29.86 20.87
C VAL A 108 9.26 28.89 20.81
N GLN A 109 9.03 28.12 21.87
CA GLN A 109 7.77 27.39 22.03
C GLN A 109 6.64 28.40 22.26
N ILE A 110 5.77 28.57 21.25
CA ILE A 110 4.52 29.32 21.41
C ILE A 110 3.52 28.39 22.09
N ARG A 111 3.16 28.68 23.34
CA ARG A 111 2.05 27.99 24.01
C ARG A 111 0.73 28.48 23.42
N LEU A 112 0.00 27.57 22.77
CA LEU A 112 -1.38 27.83 22.39
C LEU A 112 -2.27 27.76 23.66
N PRO A 113 -3.24 28.68 23.83
CA PRO A 113 -4.20 28.60 24.92
C PRO A 113 -5.03 27.32 24.80
N GLN A 114 -5.30 26.68 25.93
CA GLN A 114 -6.17 25.51 26.01
C GLN A 114 -7.64 25.95 25.82
N PRO A 115 -8.48 25.13 25.16
CA PRO A 115 -9.88 25.43 24.90
C PRO A 115 -10.73 25.52 26.17
#